data_AF-A0A2G6NXI5-F1
#
_entry.id   AF-A0A2G6NXI5-F1
#
_cell.length_a   1.000
_cell.length_b   1.000
_cell.length_c   1.000
_cell.angle_alpha   90.00
_cell.angle_beta   90.00
_cell.angle_gamma   90.00
#
_symmetry.space_group_name_H-M   'P 1'
#
loop_
_entity.id
_entity.type
_entity.pdbx_description
1 polymer ?
#
loop_
_entity_poly.entity_id
_entity_poly.type
_entity_poly.pdbx_seq_one_letter_code
_entity_poly.pdbx_strand_id
1 'polypeptide(L)'
;IEPSRFDDQVVFASFDNHKRDDFKPYLLMSKDQGRSWKSIAGDLPERGTIYTIGQDGVDPDLLFVGTEFGVFFTRNGGRNWVQLSAGMPTIACRDLEIQRRENDLVVATFGRGIYILDDYSPLRNLEPATLEKDAVLFPVKPALIYHPGTPIGSSGKGHQGDSFYLAPNPPYGAIITYYLPQGLQTLEGQRRKADKEKFQNDEPVFYPTWDELRAEDREIDPAIILTIRDAQDHVVRRFTGPDGKGFHRVAWDLRYPDTGPVELNRGEPSTPWEDIPAGPYAMPGSYSVTLAKRVRGTETTLAGPVNFRTKLLGNNALQTDDFGASLAFQQEAAELSRAVQGAARTIRDAESRLDHIRQAINDTPALDRSLLAEVDRLQNALADMRVVLHGDRTISRRSEPVTPGICSRVSRVMWGTREITTAPTDTQRRSLAIAAGQFGPLLEELRQLVEQDLAALESTLEKAGAPYTPGRIPVWRK
;
A
#
# COMPACT_ATOMS: atom_id res chain seq x y z
N ILE A 1 -19.49 -15.58 34.09
CA ILE A 1 -19.53 -14.39 34.99
C ILE A 1 -18.21 -13.68 34.78
N GLU A 2 -18.24 -12.38 34.52
CA GLU A 2 -17.06 -11.54 34.28
C GLU A 2 -17.14 -10.32 35.24
N PRO A 3 -16.19 -10.13 36.15
CA PRO A 3 -16.13 -8.92 36.97
C PRO A 3 -15.71 -7.71 36.13
N SER A 4 -16.25 -6.53 36.43
CA SER A 4 -15.79 -5.29 35.80
C SER A 4 -14.35 -4.99 36.19
N ARG A 5 -13.61 -4.41 35.25
CA ARG A 5 -12.21 -4.00 35.45
C ARG A 5 -12.08 -2.58 36.00
N PHE A 6 -13.17 -1.82 36.01
CA PHE A 6 -13.18 -0.40 36.38
C PHE A 6 -13.88 -0.13 37.71
N ASP A 7 -14.76 -1.03 38.13
CA ASP A 7 -15.60 -0.85 39.31
C ASP A 7 -15.83 -2.21 39.98
N ASP A 8 -15.38 -2.34 41.23
CA ASP A 8 -15.48 -3.58 42.01
C ASP A 8 -16.92 -3.94 42.41
N GLN A 9 -17.87 -3.01 42.22
CA GLN A 9 -19.29 -3.24 42.42
C GLN A 9 -19.95 -3.88 41.20
N VAL A 10 -19.34 -3.78 40.02
CA VAL A 10 -19.95 -4.18 38.75
C VAL A 10 -19.54 -5.60 38.36
N VAL A 11 -20.52 -6.44 38.05
CA VAL A 11 -20.32 -7.81 37.56
C VAL A 11 -21.32 -8.15 36.47
N PHE A 12 -20.86 -8.87 35.46
CA PHE A 12 -21.65 -9.33 34.33
C PHE A 12 -21.88 -10.84 34.41
N ALA A 13 -23.07 -11.28 34.01
CA ALA A 13 -23.42 -12.69 33.92
C ALA A 13 -24.17 -12.99 32.62
N SER A 14 -23.61 -13.90 31.82
CA SER A 14 -24.31 -14.56 30.71
C SER A 14 -24.87 -15.89 31.17
N PHE A 15 -26.05 -16.26 30.67
CA PHE A 15 -26.66 -17.57 30.95
C PHE A 15 -27.00 -18.30 29.66
N ASP A 16 -26.70 -19.59 29.67
CA ASP A 16 -27.03 -20.51 28.60
C ASP A 16 -28.14 -21.48 29.06
N ASN A 17 -29.28 -21.42 28.37
CA ASN A 17 -30.41 -22.32 28.60
C ASN A 17 -30.82 -23.09 27.32
N HIS A 18 -29.96 -23.15 26.29
CA HIS A 18 -30.33 -23.72 24.98
C HIS A 18 -30.74 -25.20 25.07
N LYS A 19 -30.19 -25.94 26.04
CA LYS A 19 -30.54 -27.36 26.27
C LYS A 19 -31.97 -27.59 26.76
N ARG A 20 -32.68 -26.52 27.14
CA ARG A 20 -34.09 -26.55 27.54
C ARG A 20 -35.01 -25.88 26.51
N ASP A 21 -34.57 -25.77 25.27
CA ASP A 21 -35.32 -25.13 24.17
C ASP A 21 -35.56 -23.62 24.40
N ASP A 22 -34.68 -22.98 25.18
CA ASP A 22 -34.70 -21.54 25.45
C ASP A 22 -33.40 -20.90 24.89
N PHE A 23 -33.55 -20.24 23.75
CA PHE A 23 -32.44 -19.63 22.99
C PHE A 23 -32.26 -18.14 23.26
N LYS A 24 -32.86 -17.61 24.34
CA LYS A 24 -32.81 -16.17 24.62
C LYS A 24 -31.39 -15.71 24.99
N PRO A 25 -30.98 -14.50 24.58
CA PRO A 25 -29.69 -13.90 24.94
C PRO A 25 -29.73 -13.37 26.39
N TYR A 26 -29.58 -14.23 27.39
CA TYR A 26 -29.53 -13.78 28.78
C TYR A 26 -28.20 -13.11 29.10
N LEU A 27 -28.22 -11.77 29.21
CA LEU A 27 -27.09 -10.98 29.69
C LEU A 27 -27.54 -10.01 30.78
N LEU A 28 -26.93 -10.15 31.95
CA LEU A 28 -27.30 -9.43 33.16
C LEU A 28 -26.08 -8.67 33.70
N MET A 29 -26.31 -7.47 34.21
CA MET A 29 -25.32 -6.66 34.91
C MET A 29 -25.84 -6.34 36.31
N SER A 30 -24.98 -6.53 37.30
CA SER A 30 -25.16 -6.00 38.65
C SER A 30 -24.22 -4.82 38.86
N LYS A 31 -24.64 -3.86 39.69
CA LYS A 31 -23.82 -2.72 40.15
C LYS A 31 -23.68 -2.70 41.69
N ASP A 32 -23.92 -3.84 42.32
CA ASP A 32 -23.98 -4.00 43.76
C ASP A 32 -23.48 -5.39 44.20
N GLN A 33 -22.42 -5.87 43.54
CA GLN A 33 -21.75 -7.14 43.83
C GLN A 33 -22.67 -8.37 43.75
N GLY A 34 -23.61 -8.35 42.81
CA GLY A 34 -24.54 -9.44 42.52
C GLY A 34 -25.81 -9.46 43.38
N ARG A 35 -26.08 -8.41 44.17
CA ARG A 35 -27.30 -8.34 45.00
C ARG A 35 -28.55 -8.08 44.15
N SER A 36 -28.44 -7.29 43.09
CA SER A 36 -29.49 -7.04 42.11
C SER A 36 -28.94 -7.07 40.68
N TRP A 37 -29.78 -7.50 39.73
CA TRP A 37 -29.39 -7.71 38.34
C TRP A 37 -30.36 -7.01 37.39
N LYS A 38 -29.82 -6.37 36.35
CA LYS A 38 -30.57 -5.76 35.27
C LYS A 38 -30.13 -6.35 33.94
N SER A 39 -31.10 -6.65 33.07
CA SER A 39 -30.77 -7.10 31.71
C SER A 39 -30.08 -5.98 30.95
N ILE A 40 -29.00 -6.33 30.26
CA ILE A 40 -28.29 -5.48 29.30
C ILE A 40 -28.23 -6.16 27.92
N ALA A 41 -29.18 -7.07 27.65
CA ALA A 41 -29.30 -7.72 26.35
C ALA A 41 -29.74 -6.75 25.23
N GLY A 42 -30.38 -5.63 25.59
CA GLY A 42 -30.73 -4.56 24.66
C GLY A 42 -31.52 -5.03 23.45
N ASP A 43 -30.99 -4.75 22.25
CA ASP A 43 -31.51 -5.12 20.93
C ASP A 43 -30.82 -6.36 20.32
N LEU A 44 -30.14 -7.20 21.13
CA LEU A 44 -29.64 -8.48 20.65
C LEU A 44 -30.79 -9.33 20.06
N PRO A 45 -30.51 -10.17 19.04
CA PRO A 45 -31.52 -11.03 18.44
C PRO A 45 -32.26 -11.90 19.47
N GLU A 46 -33.58 -12.02 19.34
CA GLU A 46 -34.44 -12.78 20.28
C GLU A 46 -33.98 -14.23 20.47
N ARG A 47 -33.35 -14.80 19.43
CA ARG A 47 -32.66 -16.08 19.46
C ARG A 47 -31.18 -15.81 19.27
N GLY A 48 -30.35 -16.34 20.16
CA GLY A 48 -28.91 -16.13 20.12
C GLY A 48 -28.30 -16.25 21.50
N THR A 49 -28.28 -17.46 22.05
CA THR A 49 -27.66 -17.76 23.34
C THR A 49 -26.28 -17.11 23.46
N ILE A 50 -26.03 -16.47 24.59
CA ILE A 50 -24.73 -15.84 24.89
C ILE A 50 -23.89 -16.82 25.68
N TYR A 51 -22.68 -17.08 25.21
CA TYR A 51 -21.74 -17.99 25.84
C TYR A 51 -20.71 -17.26 26.69
N THR A 52 -20.31 -16.07 26.28
CA THR A 52 -19.19 -15.35 26.89
C THR A 52 -19.36 -13.84 26.71
N ILE A 53 -18.73 -13.08 27.60
CA ILE A 53 -18.71 -11.62 27.60
C ILE A 53 -17.29 -11.15 27.95
N GLY A 54 -16.83 -10.08 27.29
CA GLY A 54 -15.58 -9.40 27.62
C GLY A 54 -15.78 -7.90 27.66
N GLN A 55 -15.22 -7.25 28.68
CA GLN A 55 -15.20 -5.79 28.80
C GLN A 55 -13.86 -5.25 28.31
N ASP A 56 -13.89 -4.20 27.49
CA ASP A 56 -12.69 -3.51 27.04
C ASP A 56 -11.80 -3.05 28.21
N GLY A 57 -10.49 -3.01 27.99
CA GLY A 57 -9.51 -2.59 28.98
C GLY A 57 -9.35 -1.08 29.15
N VAL A 58 -9.98 -0.26 28.30
CA VAL A 58 -9.85 1.21 28.31
C VAL A 58 -11.20 1.91 28.47
N ASP A 59 -12.24 1.45 27.77
CA ASP A 59 -13.59 2.01 27.80
C ASP A 59 -14.56 1.06 28.53
N PRO A 60 -15.11 1.44 29.69
CA PRO A 60 -16.01 0.59 30.46
C PRO A 60 -17.34 0.26 29.76
N ASP A 61 -17.76 1.09 28.79
CA ASP A 61 -19.01 0.92 28.05
C ASP A 61 -18.86 0.12 26.75
N LEU A 62 -17.61 -0.20 26.36
CA LEU A 62 -17.30 -1.10 25.24
C LEU A 62 -17.29 -2.57 25.72
N LEU A 63 -18.33 -3.31 25.37
CA LEU A 63 -18.46 -4.74 25.70
C LEU A 63 -18.54 -5.57 24.43
N PHE A 64 -18.04 -6.80 24.51
CA PHE A 64 -18.11 -7.82 23.48
C PHE A 64 -18.85 -9.03 24.00
N VAL A 65 -19.69 -9.65 23.18
CA VAL A 65 -20.37 -10.91 23.53
C VAL A 65 -20.22 -11.94 22.43
N GLY A 66 -19.89 -13.16 22.83
CA GLY A 66 -19.89 -14.33 21.96
C GLY A 66 -21.25 -15.02 22.03
N THR A 67 -21.91 -15.16 20.88
CA THR A 67 -23.26 -15.71 20.77
C THR A 67 -23.28 -16.96 19.88
N GLU A 68 -24.44 -17.62 19.79
CA GLU A 68 -24.70 -18.69 18.81
C GLU A 68 -24.48 -18.25 17.35
N PHE A 69 -24.61 -16.96 17.05
CA PHE A 69 -24.61 -16.43 15.67
C PHE A 69 -23.45 -15.48 15.37
N GLY A 70 -22.41 -15.50 16.21
CA GLY A 70 -21.20 -14.70 16.02
C GLY A 70 -20.92 -13.78 17.21
N VAL A 71 -20.09 -12.76 16.97
CA VAL A 71 -19.69 -11.78 17.98
C VAL A 71 -20.44 -10.46 17.77
N PHE A 72 -20.91 -9.89 18.87
CA PHE A 72 -21.50 -8.55 18.89
C PHE A 72 -20.70 -7.66 19.83
N PHE A 73 -20.69 -6.36 19.54
CA PHE A 73 -20.15 -5.35 20.45
C PHE A 73 -21.17 -4.25 20.72
N THR A 74 -21.01 -3.58 21.85
CA THR A 74 -21.78 -2.39 22.24
C THR A 74 -20.82 -1.30 22.67
N ARG A 75 -21.23 -0.03 22.53
CA ARG A 75 -20.49 1.16 22.98
C ARG A 75 -21.25 1.97 24.02
N ASN A 76 -22.41 1.46 24.46
CA ASN A 76 -23.32 2.17 25.35
C ASN A 76 -23.83 1.27 26.49
N GLY A 77 -22.97 0.35 26.94
CA GLY A 77 -23.24 -0.51 28.09
C GLY A 77 -24.37 -1.52 27.85
N GLY A 78 -24.57 -1.95 26.60
CA GLY A 78 -25.53 -3.00 26.23
C GLY A 78 -26.93 -2.51 25.86
N ARG A 79 -27.10 -1.22 25.54
CA ARG A 79 -28.38 -0.71 25.01
C ARG A 79 -28.55 -1.04 23.53
N ASN A 80 -27.47 -0.92 22.75
CA ASN A 80 -27.42 -1.24 21.33
C ASN A 80 -26.21 -2.11 21.01
N TRP A 81 -26.44 -3.13 20.20
CA TRP A 81 -25.47 -4.14 19.81
C TRP A 81 -25.29 -4.18 18.30
N VAL A 82 -24.04 -4.22 17.87
CA VAL A 82 -23.64 -4.28 16.46
C VAL A 82 -22.88 -5.59 16.24
N GLN A 83 -23.30 -6.36 15.24
CA GLN A 83 -22.63 -7.60 14.87
C GLN A 83 -21.29 -7.32 14.17
N LEU A 84 -20.23 -8.01 14.58
CA LEU A 84 -18.96 -8.06 13.85
C LEU A 84 -19.06 -9.13 12.75
N SER A 85 -19.63 -8.77 11.59
CA SER A 85 -19.90 -9.70 10.49
C SER A 85 -18.80 -9.73 9.41
N ALA A 86 -17.91 -8.74 9.37
CA ALA A 86 -16.82 -8.68 8.39
C ALA A 86 -15.75 -9.73 8.74
N GLY A 87 -15.63 -10.77 7.91
CA GLY A 87 -14.65 -11.87 8.09
C GLY A 87 -15.06 -12.95 9.10
N MET A 88 -16.19 -12.78 9.79
CA MET A 88 -16.72 -13.76 10.75
C MET A 88 -17.95 -14.47 10.15
N PRO A 89 -17.92 -15.80 9.96
CA PRO A 89 -19.10 -16.55 9.53
C PRO A 89 -20.16 -16.60 10.64
N THR A 90 -21.42 -16.88 10.29
CA THR A 90 -22.46 -17.19 11.27
C THR A 90 -22.12 -18.50 12.00
N ILE A 91 -21.57 -18.40 13.20
CA ILE A 91 -21.13 -19.55 14.02
C ILE A 91 -21.17 -19.24 15.52
N ALA A 92 -21.37 -20.28 16.33
CA ALA A 92 -21.27 -20.19 17.77
C ALA A 92 -19.85 -19.78 18.21
N CYS A 93 -19.77 -18.65 18.91
CA CYS A 93 -18.55 -18.13 19.53
C CYS A 93 -18.58 -18.49 21.02
N ARG A 94 -17.83 -19.53 21.40
CA ARG A 94 -17.92 -20.16 22.72
C ARG A 94 -17.12 -19.41 23.77
N ASP A 95 -16.04 -18.77 23.36
CA ASP A 95 -15.19 -18.00 24.25
C ASP A 95 -14.55 -16.80 23.55
N LEU A 96 -14.17 -15.80 24.35
CA LEU A 96 -13.48 -14.60 23.89
C LEU A 96 -12.46 -14.17 24.94
N GLU A 97 -11.32 -13.64 24.48
CA GLU A 97 -10.27 -13.10 25.35
C GLU A 97 -9.76 -11.79 24.76
N ILE A 98 -9.43 -10.83 25.63
CA ILE A 98 -8.92 -9.52 25.24
C ILE A 98 -7.41 -9.45 25.49
N GLN A 99 -6.64 -9.39 24.40
CA GLN A 99 -5.21 -9.07 24.47
C GLN A 99 -5.07 -7.56 24.65
N ARG A 100 -4.87 -7.13 25.90
CA ARG A 100 -4.88 -5.71 26.29
C ARG A 100 -3.73 -4.86 25.74
N ARG A 101 -2.54 -5.44 25.58
CA ARG A 101 -1.36 -4.70 25.09
C ARG A 101 -1.55 -4.31 23.62
N GLU A 102 -2.13 -5.21 22.84
CA GLU A 102 -2.32 -5.03 21.41
C GLU A 102 -3.67 -4.42 21.04
N ASN A 103 -4.66 -4.52 21.94
CA ASN A 103 -6.09 -4.28 21.70
C ASN A 103 -6.68 -5.31 20.75
N ASP A 104 -6.32 -6.58 20.89
CA ASP A 104 -6.85 -7.64 20.02
C ASP A 104 -7.99 -8.38 20.73
N LEU A 105 -9.03 -8.72 19.98
CA LEU A 105 -10.10 -9.59 20.44
C LEU A 105 -9.89 -10.99 19.84
N VAL A 106 -9.56 -11.95 20.69
CA VAL A 106 -9.38 -13.35 20.31
C VAL A 106 -10.70 -14.07 20.52
N VAL A 107 -11.19 -14.77 19.49
CA VAL A 107 -12.51 -15.42 19.47
C VAL A 107 -12.34 -16.91 19.21
N ALA A 108 -12.84 -17.73 20.14
CA ALA A 108 -12.88 -19.18 19.98
C ALA A 108 -14.24 -19.62 19.43
N THR A 109 -14.24 -20.20 18.23
CA THR A 109 -15.47 -20.66 17.57
C THR A 109 -15.72 -22.15 17.78
N PHE A 110 -16.98 -22.57 17.67
CA PHE A 110 -17.35 -23.98 17.70
C PHE A 110 -17.06 -24.66 16.34
N GLY A 111 -15.83 -25.15 16.17
CA GLY A 111 -15.46 -26.00 15.03
C GLY A 111 -14.84 -25.27 13.82
N ARG A 112 -14.56 -23.96 13.90
CA ARG A 112 -13.82 -23.21 12.86
C ARG A 112 -12.54 -22.54 13.36
N GLY A 113 -12.05 -22.94 14.52
CA GLY A 113 -10.79 -22.46 15.08
C GLY A 113 -10.87 -21.09 15.75
N ILE A 114 -9.74 -20.39 15.75
CA ILE A 114 -9.55 -19.09 16.40
C ILE A 114 -9.57 -17.97 15.36
N TYR A 115 -10.33 -16.91 15.64
CA TYR A 115 -10.35 -15.67 14.88
C TYR A 115 -9.79 -14.56 15.75
N ILE A 116 -9.03 -13.64 15.15
CA ILE A 116 -8.46 -12.49 15.85
C ILE A 116 -8.92 -11.23 15.13
N LEU A 117 -9.60 -10.35 15.85
CA LEU A 117 -9.78 -8.97 15.41
C LEU A 117 -8.61 -8.16 15.96
N ASP A 118 -7.59 -7.96 15.12
CA ASP A 118 -6.43 -7.14 15.46
C ASP A 118 -6.87 -5.70 15.73
N ASP A 119 -6.33 -5.07 16.78
CA ASP A 119 -6.56 -3.67 17.14
C ASP A 119 -8.03 -3.19 17.01
N TYR A 120 -8.90 -3.60 17.93
CA TYR A 120 -10.29 -3.13 17.99
C TYR A 120 -10.42 -1.68 18.50
N SER A 121 -9.32 -0.97 18.80
CA SER A 121 -9.37 0.39 19.34
C SER A 121 -10.16 1.43 18.51
N PRO A 122 -10.31 1.31 17.17
CA PRO A 122 -11.23 2.16 16.40
C PRO A 122 -12.68 2.10 16.91
N LEU A 123 -13.12 0.96 17.47
CA LEU A 123 -14.46 0.81 18.03
C LEU A 123 -14.70 1.73 19.24
N ARG A 124 -13.62 2.11 19.97
CA ARG A 124 -13.66 3.09 21.07
C ARG A 124 -13.88 4.53 20.62
N ASN A 125 -14.05 4.77 19.32
CA ASN A 125 -14.30 6.10 18.78
C ASN A 125 -15.58 6.14 17.93
N LEU A 126 -16.42 5.10 18.04
CA LEU A 126 -17.71 5.03 17.37
C LEU A 126 -18.77 5.70 18.22
N GLU A 127 -19.19 6.88 17.74
CA GLU A 127 -20.33 7.63 18.23
C GLU A 127 -21.30 7.85 17.07
N PRO A 128 -22.63 7.98 17.32
CA PRO A 128 -23.59 8.29 16.27
C PRO A 128 -23.19 9.50 15.40
N ALA A 129 -22.74 10.58 16.04
CA ALA A 129 -22.25 11.78 15.35
C ALA A 129 -20.98 11.54 14.50
N THR A 130 -20.21 10.50 14.81
CA THR A 130 -19.03 10.11 14.01
C THR A 130 -19.46 9.38 12.74
N LEU A 131 -20.54 8.59 12.78
CA LEU A 131 -21.07 7.87 11.62
C LEU A 131 -21.83 8.77 10.63
N GLU A 132 -22.21 9.98 11.03
CA GLU A 132 -22.85 10.99 10.17
C GLU A 132 -21.85 11.75 9.27
N LYS A 133 -20.55 11.64 9.53
CA LYS A 133 -19.50 12.30 8.74
C LYS A 133 -19.28 11.60 7.39
N ASP A 134 -18.88 12.37 6.38
CA ASP A 134 -18.53 11.87 5.04
C ASP A 134 -17.45 10.77 5.04
N ALA A 135 -16.53 10.83 6.01
CA ALA A 135 -15.62 9.75 6.35
C ALA A 135 -15.07 9.96 7.77
N VAL A 136 -14.52 8.89 8.33
CA VAL A 136 -13.85 8.93 9.63
C VAL A 136 -12.49 8.30 9.49
N LEU A 137 -11.45 9.02 9.91
CA LEU A 137 -10.10 8.48 10.05
C LEU A 137 -9.82 8.26 11.54
N PHE A 138 -9.56 7.02 11.92
CA PHE A 138 -9.41 6.66 13.33
C PHE A 138 -7.97 6.89 13.82
N PRO A 139 -7.76 6.99 15.15
CA PRO A 139 -6.42 7.02 15.73
C PRO A 139 -5.57 5.85 15.25
N VAL A 140 -4.31 6.13 14.91
CA VAL A 140 -3.35 5.11 14.46
C VAL A 140 -2.43 4.75 15.62
N LYS A 141 -2.37 3.46 15.96
CA LYS A 141 -1.47 2.92 16.99
C LYS A 141 0.00 3.20 16.61
N PRO A 142 0.91 3.40 17.58
CA PRO A 142 2.33 3.50 17.28
C PRO A 142 2.82 2.31 16.46
N ALA A 143 3.43 2.57 15.30
CA ALA A 143 3.86 1.55 14.37
C ALA A 143 5.30 1.11 14.66
N LEU A 144 5.55 -0.20 14.58
CA LEU A 144 6.86 -0.78 14.84
C LEU A 144 7.62 -1.00 13.53
N ILE A 145 8.81 -0.42 13.43
CA ILE A 145 9.75 -0.61 12.32
C ILE A 145 10.59 -1.84 12.66
N TYR A 146 10.50 -2.86 11.80
CA TYR A 146 11.34 -4.06 11.84
C TYR A 146 11.38 -4.71 10.46
N HIS A 147 12.40 -5.54 10.24
CA HIS A 147 12.44 -6.40 9.06
C HIS A 147 11.65 -7.68 9.37
N PRO A 148 10.52 -7.96 8.70
CA PRO A 148 9.80 -9.21 8.90
C PRO A 148 10.71 -10.40 8.58
N GLY A 149 10.80 -11.37 9.49
CA GLY A 149 11.59 -12.58 9.25
C GLY A 149 10.94 -13.44 8.17
N THR A 150 11.71 -13.87 7.18
CA THR A 150 11.29 -14.87 6.20
C THR A 150 11.91 -16.22 6.59
N PRO A 151 11.10 -17.27 6.83
CA PRO A 151 11.64 -18.59 7.11
C PRO A 151 12.41 -19.13 5.89
N ILE A 152 13.27 -20.13 6.14
CA ILE A 152 14.00 -20.81 5.06
C ILE A 152 12.98 -21.39 4.08
N GLY A 153 13.11 -20.99 2.82
CA GLY A 153 12.19 -21.43 1.76
C GLY A 153 11.02 -20.51 1.47
N SER A 154 11.11 -19.22 1.81
CA SER A 154 10.17 -18.10 1.52
C SER A 154 9.14 -17.78 2.60
N SER A 155 8.29 -16.77 2.36
CA SER A 155 7.26 -16.27 3.28
C SER A 155 6.26 -17.35 3.69
N GLY A 156 5.58 -17.15 4.84
CA GLY A 156 4.57 -18.08 5.33
C GLY A 156 5.19 -19.37 5.85
N LYS A 157 4.75 -20.53 5.35
CA LYS A 157 5.21 -21.84 5.82
C LYS A 157 6.61 -22.23 5.32
N GLY A 158 7.14 -21.53 4.31
CA GLY A 158 8.43 -21.85 3.70
C GLY A 158 8.56 -23.32 3.30
N HIS A 159 9.73 -23.93 3.56
CA HIS A 159 9.96 -25.36 3.30
C HIS A 159 9.52 -26.30 4.44
N GLN A 160 8.59 -25.88 5.32
CA GLN A 160 8.16 -26.71 6.45
C GLN A 160 7.11 -27.79 6.08
N GLY A 161 6.58 -27.76 4.86
CA GLY A 161 5.61 -28.73 4.36
C GLY A 161 4.19 -28.53 4.88
N ASP A 162 3.24 -29.31 4.35
CA ASP A 162 1.81 -29.10 4.59
C ASP A 162 1.35 -29.43 6.01
N SER A 163 2.10 -30.26 6.73
CA SER A 163 1.82 -30.62 8.13
C SER A 163 2.06 -29.48 9.12
N PHE A 164 2.75 -28.41 8.72
CA PHE A 164 2.95 -27.22 9.55
C PHE A 164 1.76 -26.28 9.37
N TYR A 165 0.99 -26.02 10.43
CA TYR A 165 -0.14 -25.09 10.40
C TYR A 165 0.31 -23.71 10.91
N LEU A 166 0.08 -22.69 10.09
CA LEU A 166 0.43 -21.30 10.40
C LEU A 166 -0.71 -20.39 9.93
N ALA A 167 -1.14 -19.47 10.79
CA ALA A 167 -2.01 -18.38 10.38
C ALA A 167 -1.16 -17.21 9.84
N PRO A 168 -1.63 -16.44 8.85
CA PRO A 168 -0.93 -15.24 8.41
C PRO A 168 -0.69 -14.28 9.58
N ASN A 169 0.49 -13.65 9.61
CA ASN A 169 0.73 -12.52 10.50
C ASN A 169 -0.15 -11.32 10.06
N PRO A 170 -0.48 -10.39 10.98
CA PRO A 170 -1.09 -9.13 10.59
C PRO A 170 -0.20 -8.39 9.57
N PRO A 171 -0.79 -7.55 8.70
CA PRO A 171 -0.04 -6.75 7.75
C PRO A 171 1.08 -5.96 8.43
N TYR A 172 2.26 -5.92 7.82
CA TYR A 172 3.38 -5.16 8.35
C TYR A 172 3.18 -3.65 8.14
N GLY A 173 3.43 -2.86 9.19
CA GLY A 173 3.55 -1.41 9.11
C GLY A 173 2.56 -0.63 9.99
N ALA A 174 2.27 0.62 9.62
CA ALA A 174 1.27 1.44 10.28
C ALA A 174 -0.14 1.07 9.77
N ILE A 175 -0.93 0.43 10.63
CA ILE A 175 -2.32 0.06 10.31
C ILE A 175 -3.21 1.29 10.42
N ILE A 176 -3.76 1.72 9.30
CA ILE A 176 -4.65 2.86 9.19
C ILE A 176 -6.06 2.33 9.00
N THR A 177 -6.95 2.67 9.94
CA THR A 177 -8.37 2.33 9.87
C THR A 177 -9.18 3.57 9.51
N TYR A 178 -10.11 3.42 8.56
CA TYR A 178 -11.09 4.46 8.24
C TYR A 178 -12.47 3.87 7.99
N TYR A 179 -13.50 4.69 8.11
CA TYR A 179 -14.89 4.34 7.82
C TYR A 179 -15.45 5.25 6.73
N LEU A 180 -16.15 4.64 5.78
CA LEU A 180 -16.91 5.31 4.74
C LEU A 180 -18.41 4.97 4.90
N PRO A 181 -19.29 5.95 5.15
CA PRO A 181 -20.74 5.71 5.25
C PRO A 181 -21.33 5.25 3.92
N GLN A 182 -20.74 5.68 2.81
CA GLN A 182 -21.09 5.31 1.45
C GLN A 182 -19.81 4.99 0.67
N GLY A 183 -19.88 3.99 -0.21
CA GLY A 183 -18.78 3.73 -1.13
C GLY A 183 -18.71 4.79 -2.22
N LEU A 184 -17.53 4.98 -2.81
CA LEU A 184 -17.39 5.80 -4.01
C LEU A 184 -18.10 5.12 -5.19
N GLN A 185 -18.65 5.91 -6.10
CA GLN A 185 -19.40 5.41 -7.25
C GLN A 185 -18.87 6.03 -8.54
N THR A 186 -18.65 5.20 -9.54
CA THR A 186 -18.43 5.61 -10.94
C THR A 186 -19.70 6.21 -11.53
N LEU A 187 -19.59 6.95 -12.62
CA LEU A 187 -20.72 7.43 -13.42
C LEU A 187 -21.62 6.27 -13.84
N GLU A 188 -21.01 5.18 -14.34
CA GLU A 188 -21.74 3.96 -14.68
C GLU A 188 -22.48 3.39 -13.46
N GLY A 189 -21.82 3.34 -12.30
CA GLY A 189 -22.41 2.85 -11.06
C GLY A 189 -23.59 3.70 -10.57
N GLN A 190 -23.47 5.03 -10.67
CA GLN A 190 -24.55 5.98 -10.34
C GLN A 190 -25.75 5.78 -11.28
N ARG A 191 -25.48 5.67 -12.59
CA ARG A 191 -26.52 5.44 -13.59
C ARG A 191 -27.23 4.10 -13.36
N ARG A 192 -26.49 2.99 -13.22
CA ARG A 192 -27.08 1.66 -12.96
C ARG A 192 -27.92 1.64 -11.69
N LYS A 193 -27.50 2.38 -10.64
CA LYS A 193 -28.29 2.53 -9.42
C LYS A 193 -29.60 3.29 -9.69
N ALA A 194 -29.54 4.41 -10.40
CA ALA A 194 -30.72 5.18 -10.79
C ALA A 194 -31.67 4.39 -11.70
N ASP A 195 -31.14 3.62 -12.67
CA ASP A 195 -31.92 2.74 -13.55
C ASP A 195 -32.63 1.64 -12.74
N LYS A 196 -31.96 1.08 -11.73
CA LYS A 196 -32.55 0.10 -10.81
C LYS A 196 -33.67 0.72 -9.96
N GLU A 197 -33.50 1.93 -9.47
CA GLU A 197 -34.53 2.66 -8.71
C GLU A 197 -35.75 2.97 -9.59
N LYS A 198 -35.55 3.43 -10.83
CA LYS A 198 -36.63 3.63 -11.82
C LYS A 198 -37.37 2.34 -12.13
N PHE A 199 -36.65 1.26 -12.38
CA PHE A 199 -37.24 -0.05 -12.63
C PHE A 199 -38.09 -0.54 -11.44
N GLN A 200 -37.64 -0.30 -10.21
CA GLN A 200 -38.41 -0.65 -9.00
C GLN A 200 -39.68 0.20 -8.81
N ASN A 201 -39.71 1.41 -9.38
CA ASN A 201 -40.85 2.32 -9.32
C ASN A 201 -41.77 2.23 -10.55
N ASP A 202 -41.60 1.22 -11.41
CA ASP A 202 -42.31 1.07 -12.69
C ASP A 202 -42.15 2.28 -13.64
N GLU A 203 -41.04 3.01 -13.53
CA GLU A 203 -40.68 4.12 -14.41
C GLU A 203 -39.89 3.63 -15.65
N PRO A 204 -40.05 4.29 -16.81
CA PRO A 204 -39.32 3.89 -18.01
C PRO A 204 -37.81 4.12 -17.87
N VAL A 205 -37.02 3.07 -18.15
CA VAL A 205 -35.56 3.11 -18.23
C VAL A 205 -35.15 3.27 -19.69
N PHE A 206 -34.48 4.39 -20.00
CA PHE A 206 -34.01 4.68 -21.36
C PHE A 206 -32.55 4.27 -21.55
N TYR A 207 -32.20 3.97 -22.79
CA TYR A 207 -30.81 3.72 -23.15
C TYR A 207 -29.98 5.02 -23.04
N PRO A 208 -28.75 4.99 -22.48
CA PRO A 208 -27.93 6.19 -22.32
C PRO A 208 -27.51 6.79 -23.65
N THR A 209 -27.24 8.09 -23.68
CA THR A 209 -26.70 8.76 -24.86
C THR A 209 -25.25 8.36 -25.12
N TRP A 210 -24.79 8.51 -26.36
CA TRP A 210 -23.39 8.24 -26.71
C TRP A 210 -22.39 9.13 -25.98
N ASP A 211 -22.79 10.35 -25.59
CA ASP A 211 -21.92 11.25 -24.84
C ASP A 211 -21.80 10.84 -23.38
N GLU A 212 -22.86 10.31 -22.77
CA GLU A 212 -22.81 9.70 -21.43
C GLU A 212 -21.92 8.46 -21.42
N LEU A 213 -22.09 7.55 -22.40
CA LEU A 213 -21.24 6.35 -22.50
C LEU A 213 -19.77 6.70 -22.72
N ARG A 214 -19.47 7.70 -23.55
CA ARG A 214 -18.08 8.17 -23.73
C ARG A 214 -17.52 8.84 -22.47
N ALA A 215 -18.37 9.47 -21.65
CA ALA A 215 -17.96 10.02 -20.37
C ALA A 215 -17.68 8.91 -19.35
N GLU A 216 -18.49 7.83 -19.35
CA GLU A 216 -18.25 6.61 -18.58
C GLU A 216 -16.91 5.94 -19.01
N ASP A 217 -16.71 5.71 -20.31
CA ASP A 217 -15.50 5.05 -20.86
C ASP A 217 -14.19 5.80 -20.58
N ARG A 218 -14.26 7.12 -20.37
CA ARG A 218 -13.10 8.00 -20.13
C ARG A 218 -12.96 8.38 -18.66
N GLU A 219 -13.85 7.90 -17.80
CA GLU A 219 -13.77 8.19 -16.38
C GLU A 219 -12.51 7.57 -15.78
N ILE A 220 -11.82 8.35 -14.95
CA ILE A 220 -10.78 7.81 -14.09
C ILE A 220 -11.47 7.24 -12.86
N ASP A 221 -11.26 5.95 -12.61
CA ASP A 221 -11.84 5.26 -11.46
C ASP A 221 -11.65 6.05 -10.15
N PRO A 222 -12.73 6.19 -9.37
CA PRO A 222 -12.65 6.83 -8.08
C PRO A 222 -11.70 6.04 -7.18
N ALA A 223 -11.03 6.74 -6.28
CA ALA A 223 -10.12 6.09 -5.35
C ALA A 223 -10.07 6.86 -4.03
N ILE A 224 -9.87 6.11 -2.95
CA ILE A 224 -9.43 6.69 -1.69
C ILE A 224 -7.91 6.85 -1.74
N ILE A 225 -7.44 8.05 -1.40
CA ILE A 225 -6.02 8.38 -1.33
C ILE A 225 -5.66 8.62 0.13
N LEU A 226 -4.66 7.88 0.61
CA LEU A 226 -4.02 8.13 1.89
C LEU A 226 -2.69 8.82 1.65
N THR A 227 -2.49 9.98 2.28
CA THR A 227 -1.22 10.72 2.23
C THR A 227 -0.57 10.69 3.60
N ILE A 228 0.67 10.21 3.64
CA ILE A 228 1.52 10.21 4.84
C ILE A 228 2.47 11.40 4.77
N ARG A 229 2.59 12.12 5.89
CA ARG A 229 3.54 13.23 6.04
C ARG A 229 4.43 13.04 7.25
N ASP A 230 5.66 13.57 7.18
CA ASP A 230 6.58 13.62 8.31
C ASP A 230 6.27 14.80 9.25
N ALA A 231 7.10 14.97 10.28
CA ALA A 231 6.97 16.05 11.26
C ALA A 231 7.23 17.45 10.68
N GLN A 232 7.82 17.54 9.49
CA GLN A 232 8.09 18.78 8.75
C GLN A 232 7.03 19.04 7.67
N ASP A 233 5.94 18.27 7.66
CA ASP A 233 4.83 18.32 6.69
C ASP A 233 5.21 17.91 5.25
N HIS A 234 6.40 17.31 5.04
CA HIS A 234 6.76 16.75 3.74
C HIS A 234 5.99 15.46 3.47
N VAL A 235 5.56 15.28 2.22
CA VAL A 235 4.87 14.06 1.79
C VAL A 235 5.87 12.91 1.69
N VAL A 236 5.67 11.89 2.51
CA VAL A 236 6.50 10.68 2.58
C VAL A 236 6.01 9.63 1.60
N ARG A 237 4.68 9.41 1.55
CA ARG A 237 4.05 8.44 0.65
C ARG A 237 2.60 8.82 0.36
N ARG A 238 2.14 8.48 -0.84
CA ARG A 238 0.73 8.39 -1.19
C ARG A 238 0.41 6.98 -1.68
N PHE A 239 -0.73 6.44 -1.27
CA PHE A 239 -1.21 5.15 -1.75
C PHE A 239 -2.74 5.10 -1.72
N THR A 240 -3.30 4.16 -2.47
CA THR A 240 -4.74 3.97 -2.55
C THR A 240 -5.24 3.01 -1.47
N GLY A 241 -6.50 3.18 -1.06
CA GLY A 241 -7.20 2.26 -0.18
C GLY A 241 -8.55 1.83 -0.76
N PRO A 242 -9.18 0.77 -0.21
CA PRO A 242 -10.53 0.37 -0.58
C PRO A 242 -11.54 1.52 -0.46
N ASP A 243 -12.47 1.60 -1.40
CA ASP A 243 -13.41 2.71 -1.56
C ASP A 243 -14.88 2.29 -1.37
N GLY A 244 -15.12 1.05 -0.94
CA GLY A 244 -16.46 0.53 -0.65
C GLY A 244 -17.11 1.15 0.60
N LYS A 245 -18.38 0.83 0.84
CA LYS A 245 -19.05 1.21 2.10
C LYS A 245 -18.52 0.39 3.27
N GLY A 246 -18.29 1.02 4.43
CA GLY A 246 -17.96 0.34 5.68
C GLY A 246 -16.58 0.67 6.22
N PHE A 247 -16.06 -0.20 7.09
CA PHE A 247 -14.72 -0.09 7.66
C PHE A 247 -13.68 -0.67 6.73
N HIS A 248 -12.56 0.03 6.62
CA HIS A 248 -11.41 -0.38 5.83
C HIS A 248 -10.14 -0.25 6.65
N ARG A 249 -9.20 -1.15 6.38
CA ARG A 249 -7.87 -1.14 6.97
C ARG A 249 -6.83 -1.26 5.88
N VAL A 250 -5.84 -0.38 5.93
CA VAL A 250 -4.70 -0.39 5.00
C VAL A 250 -3.42 -0.22 5.80
N ALA A 251 -2.40 -0.99 5.45
CA ALA A 251 -1.10 -0.89 6.07
C ALA A 251 -0.17 -0.01 5.22
N TRP A 252 0.36 1.06 5.80
CA TRP A 252 1.56 1.68 5.26
C TRP A 252 2.77 0.87 5.75
N ASP A 253 3.47 0.22 4.83
CA ASP A 253 4.69 -0.59 5.04
C ASP A 253 5.89 0.18 5.64
N LEU A 254 5.70 1.44 6.07
CA LEU A 254 6.72 2.31 6.64
C LEU A 254 7.87 2.56 5.68
N ARG A 255 7.63 2.61 4.36
CA ARG A 255 8.65 2.91 3.35
C ARG A 255 8.31 4.10 2.49
N TYR A 256 9.36 4.77 2.02
CA TYR A 256 9.31 5.71 0.90
C TYR A 256 8.96 4.98 -0.42
N PRO A 257 8.49 5.71 -1.45
CA PRO A 257 8.23 5.10 -2.75
C PRO A 257 9.51 4.55 -3.40
N ASP A 258 9.33 3.55 -4.27
CA ASP A 258 10.39 3.11 -5.19
C ASP A 258 10.82 4.25 -6.11
N THR A 259 12.12 4.36 -6.36
CA THR A 259 12.70 5.36 -7.26
C THR A 259 13.12 4.78 -8.61
N GLY A 260 12.84 3.49 -8.85
CA GLY A 260 13.01 2.88 -10.16
C GLY A 260 12.11 3.49 -11.24
N PRO A 261 12.38 3.20 -12.52
CA PRO A 261 11.52 3.59 -13.64
C PRO A 261 10.08 3.11 -13.44
N VAL A 262 9.12 3.96 -13.80
CA VAL A 262 7.69 3.67 -13.66
C VAL A 262 7.28 2.57 -14.65
N GLU A 263 6.62 1.54 -14.12
CA GLU A 263 6.02 0.45 -14.88
C GLU A 263 4.49 0.52 -14.76
N LEU A 264 3.78 0.56 -15.89
CA LEU A 264 2.31 0.68 -15.90
C LEU A 264 1.63 -0.60 -15.42
N ASN A 265 2.19 -1.77 -15.79
CA ASN A 265 1.66 -3.08 -15.46
C ASN A 265 2.75 -3.89 -14.74
N ARG A 266 3.05 -3.50 -13.50
CA ARG A 266 3.83 -4.38 -12.63
C ARG A 266 2.88 -5.50 -12.19
N GLY A 267 3.07 -6.69 -12.76
CA GLY A 267 2.33 -7.87 -12.35
C GLY A 267 2.55 -8.17 -10.86
N GLU A 268 1.71 -9.03 -10.29
CA GLU A 268 2.04 -9.62 -8.99
C GLU A 268 3.39 -10.34 -9.08
N PRO A 269 4.18 -10.35 -7.99
CA PRO A 269 5.42 -11.10 -7.94
C PRO A 269 5.22 -12.50 -8.52
N SER A 270 5.93 -12.78 -9.62
CA SER A 270 5.81 -14.04 -10.34
C SER A 270 6.35 -15.21 -9.53
N THR A 271 7.11 -14.91 -8.46
CA THR A 271 7.77 -15.88 -7.61
C THR A 271 7.78 -15.43 -6.14
N PRO A 272 7.79 -16.36 -5.17
CA PRO A 272 7.84 -16.05 -3.73
C PRO A 272 9.11 -15.32 -3.23
N TRP A 273 10.14 -15.17 -4.08
CA TRP A 273 11.41 -14.50 -3.76
C TRP A 273 11.55 -13.14 -4.48
N GLU A 274 10.52 -12.73 -5.22
CA GLU A 274 10.48 -11.42 -5.86
C GLU A 274 9.90 -10.40 -4.88
N ASP A 275 10.76 -9.51 -4.38
CA ASP A 275 10.34 -8.42 -3.51
C ASP A 275 9.59 -7.36 -4.30
N ILE A 276 8.50 -6.85 -3.74
CA ILE A 276 7.83 -5.65 -4.26
C ILE A 276 8.83 -4.49 -4.14
N PRO A 277 9.17 -3.78 -5.23
CA PRO A 277 10.11 -2.68 -5.15
C PRO A 277 9.54 -1.54 -4.29
N ALA A 278 10.39 -1.03 -3.40
CA ALA A 278 10.03 -0.07 -2.38
C ALA A 278 11.29 0.70 -1.97
N GLY A 279 11.10 1.95 -1.54
CA GLY A 279 12.18 2.79 -1.06
C GLY A 279 12.72 2.39 0.31
N PRO A 280 13.62 3.22 0.87
CA PRO A 280 14.12 3.03 2.22
C PRO A 280 13.00 3.10 3.27
N TYR A 281 13.28 2.53 4.44
CA TYR A 281 12.40 2.68 5.61
C TYR A 281 12.24 4.16 6.00
N ALA A 282 11.03 4.52 6.38
CA ALA A 282 10.75 5.68 7.19
C ALA A 282 11.45 5.51 8.55
N MET A 283 12.04 6.58 9.04
CA MET A 283 12.76 6.55 10.31
C MET A 283 11.81 6.63 11.51
N PRO A 284 12.27 6.26 12.72
CA PRO A 284 11.52 6.50 13.94
C PRO A 284 11.21 7.99 14.09
N GLY A 285 9.95 8.34 14.34
CA GLY A 285 9.54 9.74 14.40
C GLY A 285 8.04 9.94 14.49
N SER A 286 7.63 11.19 14.31
CA SER A 286 6.23 11.60 14.24
C SER A 286 5.81 11.70 12.78
N TYR A 287 4.64 11.13 12.47
CA TYR A 287 4.04 11.13 11.15
C TYR A 287 2.55 11.48 11.27
N SER A 288 1.96 11.92 10.17
CA SER A 288 0.52 12.14 10.07
C SER A 288 -0.06 11.47 8.83
N VAL A 289 -1.33 11.10 8.90
CA VAL A 289 -2.09 10.57 7.77
C VAL A 289 -3.32 11.43 7.50
N THR A 290 -3.55 11.76 6.24
CA THR A 290 -4.79 12.40 5.76
C THR A 290 -5.48 11.48 4.76
N LEU A 291 -6.82 11.45 4.81
CA LEU A 291 -7.69 10.69 3.93
C LEU A 291 -8.34 11.64 2.92
N ALA A 292 -8.26 11.33 1.64
CA ALA A 292 -8.93 12.05 0.57
C ALA A 292 -9.65 11.09 -0.38
N LYS A 293 -10.63 11.59 -1.13
CA LYS A 293 -11.19 10.90 -2.29
C LYS A 293 -10.72 11.58 -3.57
N ARG A 294 -10.46 10.79 -4.60
CA ARG A 294 -10.33 11.25 -5.98
C ARG A 294 -11.57 10.82 -6.74
N VAL A 295 -12.29 11.77 -7.32
CA VAL A 295 -13.44 11.51 -8.18
C VAL A 295 -13.30 12.39 -9.42
N ARG A 296 -13.31 11.79 -10.61
CA ARG A 296 -13.13 12.49 -11.90
C ARG A 296 -11.87 13.36 -11.93
N GLY A 297 -10.76 12.81 -11.43
CA GLY A 297 -9.47 13.50 -11.36
C GLY A 297 -9.35 14.61 -10.31
N THR A 298 -10.43 14.95 -9.60
CA THR A 298 -10.39 15.95 -8.53
C THR A 298 -10.21 15.27 -7.18
N GLU A 299 -9.19 15.67 -6.42
CA GLU A 299 -8.94 15.18 -5.07
C GLU A 299 -9.59 16.11 -4.03
N THR A 300 -10.30 15.54 -3.06
CA THR A 300 -10.95 16.27 -1.97
C THR A 300 -10.66 15.57 -0.65
N THR A 301 -10.12 16.31 0.32
CA THR A 301 -9.85 15.80 1.66
C THR A 301 -11.15 15.45 2.38
N LEU A 302 -11.20 14.26 2.97
CA LEU A 302 -12.33 13.73 3.71
C LEU A 302 -12.10 13.78 5.23
N ALA A 303 -10.91 13.41 5.69
CA ALA A 303 -10.60 13.34 7.12
C ALA A 303 -9.09 13.46 7.42
N GLY A 304 -8.76 13.77 8.67
CA GLY A 304 -7.39 13.99 9.15
C GLY A 304 -6.99 15.47 9.18
N PRO A 305 -5.73 15.78 9.52
CA PRO A 305 -4.64 14.83 9.78
C PRO A 305 -4.81 14.08 11.11
N VAL A 306 -4.45 12.79 11.12
CA VAL A 306 -4.29 11.98 12.34
C VAL A 306 -2.81 11.74 12.57
N ASN A 307 -2.30 12.18 13.72
CA ASN A 307 -0.90 12.04 14.10
C ASN A 307 -0.64 10.68 14.75
N PHE A 308 0.50 10.06 14.42
CA PHE A 308 0.99 8.83 15.03
C PHE A 308 2.52 8.83 15.12
N ARG A 309 3.07 7.81 15.77
CA ARG A 309 4.51 7.65 15.94
C ARG A 309 4.99 6.33 15.35
N THR A 310 6.18 6.34 14.78
CA THR A 310 6.93 5.13 14.40
C THR A 310 8.05 4.92 15.40
N LYS A 311 8.35 3.67 15.74
CA LYS A 311 9.41 3.29 16.68
C LYS A 311 10.11 2.04 16.17
N LEU A 312 11.40 1.87 16.46
CA LEU A 312 12.05 0.58 16.26
C LEU A 312 11.44 -0.47 17.19
N LEU A 313 11.35 -1.72 16.72
CA LEU A 313 10.99 -2.86 17.58
C LEU A 313 12.00 -3.08 18.73
N GLY A 314 13.25 -2.67 18.55
CA GLY A 314 14.29 -2.71 19.59
C GLY A 314 15.13 -4.00 19.64
N ASN A 315 15.01 -4.90 18.65
CA ASN A 315 15.73 -6.18 18.60
C ASN A 315 17.03 -6.15 17.77
N ASN A 316 17.61 -4.96 17.54
CA ASN A 316 18.79 -4.81 16.69
C ASN A 316 20.06 -4.70 17.52
N ALA A 317 21.06 -5.54 17.24
CA ALA A 317 22.38 -5.50 17.87
C ALA A 317 23.24 -4.31 17.41
N LEU A 318 22.99 -3.80 16.19
CA LEU A 318 23.61 -2.61 15.64
C LEU A 318 22.52 -1.55 15.46
N GLN A 319 22.71 -0.37 16.07
CA GLN A 319 21.79 0.75 15.98
C GLN A 319 22.55 2.03 15.65
N THR A 320 21.88 2.98 15.01
CA THR A 320 22.37 4.36 14.85
C THR A 320 21.55 5.26 15.79
N ASP A 321 22.20 6.26 16.36
CA ASP A 321 21.50 7.33 17.10
C ASP A 321 21.09 8.47 16.16
N ASP A 322 21.71 8.54 14.97
CA ASP A 322 21.43 9.55 13.94
C ASP A 322 20.65 8.93 12.78
N PHE A 323 19.35 8.76 12.99
CA PHE A 323 18.43 8.29 11.96
C PHE A 323 18.27 9.30 10.82
N GLY A 324 18.43 10.60 11.11
CA GLY A 324 18.33 11.67 10.12
C GLY A 324 19.42 11.56 9.05
N ALA A 325 20.68 11.40 9.47
CA ALA A 325 21.80 11.20 8.54
C ALA A 325 21.70 9.89 7.74
N SER A 326 21.23 8.81 8.36
CA SER A 326 21.00 7.54 7.65
C SER A 326 19.93 7.69 6.56
N LEU A 327 18.82 8.37 6.87
CA LEU A 327 17.76 8.62 5.90
C LEU A 327 18.23 9.53 4.77
N ALA A 328 18.94 10.60 5.09
CA ALA A 328 19.49 11.52 4.09
C ALA A 328 20.41 10.80 3.10
N PHE A 329 21.29 9.91 3.58
CA PHE A 329 22.13 9.10 2.71
C PHE A 329 21.32 8.12 1.84
N GLN A 330 20.32 7.46 2.40
CA GLN A 330 19.45 6.55 1.65
C GLN A 330 18.65 7.29 0.56
N GLN A 331 18.18 8.51 0.85
CA GLN A 331 17.49 9.36 -0.11
C GLN A 331 18.43 9.85 -1.22
N GLU A 332 19.66 10.25 -0.88
CA GLU A 332 20.70 10.60 -1.86
C GLU A 332 21.02 9.42 -2.79
N ALA A 333 21.19 8.22 -2.22
CA ALA A 333 21.41 7.01 -3.01
C ALA A 333 20.22 6.66 -3.90
N ALA A 334 18.99 6.81 -3.40
CA ALA A 334 17.76 6.57 -4.14
C ALA A 334 17.58 7.57 -5.30
N GLU A 335 17.97 8.83 -5.10
CA GLU A 335 17.93 9.88 -6.13
C GLU A 335 18.97 9.63 -7.23
N LEU A 336 20.21 9.27 -6.86
CA LEU A 336 21.21 8.86 -7.85
C LEU A 336 20.74 7.61 -8.62
N SER A 337 20.16 6.63 -7.91
CA SER A 337 19.57 5.44 -8.52
C SER A 337 18.48 5.78 -9.53
N ARG A 338 17.56 6.69 -9.18
CA ARG A 338 16.51 7.19 -10.09
C ARG A 338 17.10 7.73 -11.38
N ALA A 339 18.09 8.61 -11.27
CA ALA A 339 18.70 9.27 -12.42
C ALA A 339 19.51 8.28 -13.28
N VAL A 340 20.28 7.39 -12.65
CA VAL A 340 21.07 6.36 -13.34
C VAL A 340 20.18 5.36 -14.08
N GLN A 341 19.11 4.88 -13.45
CA GLN A 341 18.16 3.97 -14.09
C GLN A 341 17.38 4.67 -15.21
N GLY A 342 17.03 5.94 -15.03
CA GLY A 342 16.45 6.78 -16.08
C GLY A 342 17.37 6.89 -17.28
N ALA A 343 18.63 7.27 -17.08
CA ALA A 343 19.64 7.34 -18.15
C ALA A 343 19.82 6.00 -18.87
N ALA A 344 19.90 4.89 -18.12
CA ALA A 344 20.01 3.55 -18.70
C ALA A 344 18.77 3.18 -19.55
N ARG A 345 17.57 3.63 -19.16
CA ARG A 345 16.35 3.45 -19.95
C ARG A 345 16.37 4.32 -21.20
N THR A 346 16.74 5.59 -21.07
CA THR A 346 16.87 6.54 -22.18
C THR A 346 17.85 6.03 -23.24
N ILE A 347 18.98 5.46 -22.84
CA ILE A 347 19.94 4.85 -23.77
C ILE A 347 19.29 3.71 -24.57
N ARG A 348 18.57 2.79 -23.91
CA ARG A 348 17.88 1.69 -24.60
C ARG A 348 16.82 2.20 -25.58
N ASP A 349 16.05 3.21 -25.17
CA ASP A 349 15.02 3.80 -26.03
C ASP A 349 15.66 4.54 -27.23
N ALA A 350 16.81 5.20 -27.04
CA ALA A 350 17.59 5.84 -28.10
C ALA A 350 18.22 4.84 -29.07
N GLU A 351 18.79 3.73 -28.57
CA GLU A 351 19.28 2.63 -29.42
C GLU A 351 18.16 2.09 -30.30
N SER A 352 16.98 1.83 -29.72
CA SER A 352 15.81 1.38 -30.47
C SER A 352 15.38 2.40 -31.53
N ARG A 353 15.36 3.71 -31.21
CA ARG A 353 15.06 4.76 -32.19
C ARG A 353 16.06 4.77 -33.34
N LEU A 354 17.36 4.66 -33.05
CA LEU A 354 18.41 4.62 -34.07
C LEU A 354 18.29 3.41 -34.99
N ASP A 355 17.87 2.24 -34.49
CA ASP A 355 17.60 1.07 -35.32
C ASP A 355 16.44 1.32 -36.30
N HIS A 356 15.36 1.96 -35.85
CA HIS A 356 14.26 2.36 -36.72
C HIS A 356 14.69 3.43 -37.74
N ILE A 357 15.51 4.39 -37.32
CA ILE A 357 16.07 5.44 -38.20
C ILE A 357 16.96 4.83 -39.28
N ARG A 358 17.82 3.86 -38.93
CA ARG A 358 18.64 3.13 -39.89
C ARG A 358 17.79 2.49 -40.98
N GLN A 359 16.71 1.82 -40.58
CA GLN A 359 15.79 1.20 -41.51
C GLN A 359 15.06 2.24 -42.38
N ALA A 360 14.58 3.33 -41.77
CA ALA A 360 13.91 4.42 -42.50
C ALA A 360 14.83 5.11 -43.52
N ILE A 361 16.13 5.26 -43.23
CA ILE A 361 17.13 5.76 -44.19
C ILE A 361 17.26 4.79 -45.38
N ASN A 362 17.30 3.48 -45.13
CA ASN A 362 17.39 2.48 -46.20
C ASN A 362 16.13 2.44 -47.08
N ASP A 363 14.96 2.66 -46.49
CA ASP A 363 13.67 2.59 -47.17
C ASP A 363 13.27 3.90 -47.88
N THR A 364 14.04 4.98 -47.70
CA THR A 364 13.74 6.30 -48.27
C THR A 364 14.77 6.68 -49.34
N PRO A 365 14.49 6.51 -50.64
CA PRO A 365 15.44 6.80 -51.72
C PRO A 365 15.93 8.24 -51.78
N ALA A 366 15.18 9.19 -51.23
CA ALA A 366 15.52 10.62 -51.20
C ALA A 366 16.57 10.99 -50.14
N LEU A 367 16.87 10.09 -49.20
CA LEU A 367 17.87 10.32 -48.15
C LEU A 367 19.27 9.92 -48.62
N ASP A 368 20.25 10.75 -48.26
CA ASP A 368 21.66 10.42 -48.48
C ASP A 368 22.09 9.29 -47.53
N ARG A 369 22.70 8.24 -48.10
CA ARG A 369 23.24 7.11 -47.34
C ARG A 369 24.40 7.50 -46.43
N SER A 370 25.03 8.66 -46.62
CA SER A 370 26.03 9.20 -45.69
C SER A 370 25.49 9.36 -44.26
N LEU A 371 24.18 9.53 -44.08
CA LEU A 371 23.52 9.58 -42.77
C LEU A 371 23.68 8.29 -41.96
N LEU A 372 23.95 7.15 -42.59
CA LEU A 372 24.23 5.90 -41.87
C LEU A 372 25.51 5.99 -41.03
N ALA A 373 26.51 6.75 -41.47
CA ALA A 373 27.73 6.98 -40.69
C ALA A 373 27.44 7.77 -39.40
N GLU A 374 26.46 8.68 -39.45
CA GLU A 374 26.01 9.42 -38.27
C GLU A 374 25.23 8.51 -37.32
N VAL A 375 24.38 7.62 -37.84
CA VAL A 375 23.74 6.57 -37.04
C VAL A 375 24.78 5.68 -36.35
N ASP A 376 25.80 5.22 -37.08
CA ASP A 376 26.90 4.41 -36.54
C ASP A 376 27.66 5.16 -35.42
N ARG A 377 27.96 6.45 -35.62
CA ARG A 377 28.60 7.31 -34.61
C ARG A 377 27.78 7.36 -33.33
N LEU A 378 26.48 7.62 -33.45
CA LEU A 378 25.58 7.72 -32.31
C LEU A 378 25.41 6.38 -31.58
N GLN A 379 25.30 5.28 -32.32
CA GLN A 379 25.22 3.94 -31.72
C GLN A 379 26.50 3.56 -30.97
N ASN A 380 27.68 3.91 -31.48
CA ASN A 380 28.94 3.67 -30.79
C ASN A 380 29.05 4.52 -29.51
N ALA A 381 28.66 5.79 -29.55
CA ALA A 381 28.63 6.65 -28.35
C ALA A 381 27.70 6.08 -27.27
N LEU A 382 26.50 5.62 -27.63
CA LEU A 382 25.59 4.92 -26.70
C LEU A 382 26.19 3.62 -26.15
N ALA A 383 26.93 2.87 -26.98
CA ALA A 383 27.62 1.65 -26.55
C ALA A 383 28.73 1.95 -25.53
N ASP A 384 29.49 3.03 -25.73
CA ASP A 384 30.53 3.47 -24.79
C ASP A 384 29.91 3.92 -23.46
N MET A 385 28.81 4.67 -23.48
CA MET A 385 28.05 5.02 -22.28
C MET A 385 27.56 3.78 -21.52
N ARG A 386 27.14 2.73 -22.22
CA ARG A 386 26.75 1.45 -21.60
C ARG A 386 27.91 0.76 -20.90
N VAL A 387 29.12 0.84 -21.44
CA VAL A 387 30.32 0.31 -20.77
C VAL A 387 30.54 1.01 -19.44
N VAL A 388 30.39 2.34 -19.39
CA VAL A 388 30.51 3.11 -18.15
C VAL A 388 29.39 2.76 -17.14
N LEU A 389 28.15 2.63 -17.62
CA LEU A 389 27.00 2.32 -16.76
C LEU A 389 27.04 0.90 -16.19
N HIS A 390 27.27 -0.10 -17.02
CA HIS A 390 27.10 -1.52 -16.66
C HIS A 390 28.42 -2.27 -16.46
N GLY A 391 29.55 -1.67 -16.82
CA GLY A 391 30.84 -2.34 -16.91
C GLY A 391 31.09 -2.93 -18.29
N ASP A 392 32.36 -3.21 -18.59
CA ASP A 392 32.79 -3.72 -19.89
C ASP A 392 32.44 -5.22 -20.04
N ARG A 393 31.37 -5.50 -20.78
CA ARG A 393 30.94 -6.88 -21.10
C ARG A 393 31.92 -7.59 -22.04
N THR A 394 32.65 -6.85 -22.87
CA THR A 394 33.64 -7.40 -23.80
C THR A 394 34.83 -7.96 -23.04
N ILE A 395 35.31 -7.27 -22.02
CA ILE A 395 36.39 -7.75 -21.16
C ILE A 395 35.87 -8.84 -20.20
N SER A 396 34.74 -8.61 -19.52
CA SER A 396 34.25 -9.54 -18.48
C SER A 396 33.87 -10.93 -19.01
N ARG A 397 33.34 -11.04 -20.24
CA ARG A 397 33.05 -12.35 -20.88
C ARG A 397 34.30 -13.21 -21.13
N ARG A 398 35.49 -12.62 -20.98
CA ARG A 398 36.80 -13.28 -21.12
C ARG A 398 37.46 -13.55 -19.77
N SER A 399 36.72 -13.41 -18.66
CA SER A 399 37.20 -13.63 -17.30
C SER A 399 38.32 -12.68 -16.85
N GLU A 400 38.47 -11.55 -17.54
CA GLU A 400 39.40 -10.49 -17.15
C GLU A 400 38.74 -9.53 -16.15
N PRO A 401 39.50 -8.98 -15.18
CA PRO A 401 38.95 -8.11 -14.15
C PRO A 401 38.48 -6.78 -14.76
N VAL A 402 37.25 -6.39 -14.44
CA VAL A 402 36.65 -5.12 -14.86
C VAL A 402 36.27 -4.28 -13.65
N THR A 403 36.39 -2.96 -13.80
CA THR A 403 35.89 -2.03 -12.80
C THR A 403 34.36 -2.09 -12.77
N PRO A 404 33.72 -2.13 -11.58
CA PRO A 404 32.26 -2.06 -11.49
C PRO A 404 31.74 -0.75 -12.11
N GLY A 405 30.78 -0.87 -13.03
CA GLY A 405 30.07 0.27 -13.61
C GLY A 405 29.18 0.99 -12.59
N ILE A 406 28.67 2.16 -13.00
CA ILE A 406 27.83 3.03 -12.16
C ILE A 406 26.63 2.28 -11.59
N CYS A 407 25.88 1.54 -12.42
CA CYS A 407 24.70 0.77 -12.01
C CYS A 407 25.05 -0.25 -10.92
N SER A 408 26.15 -0.98 -11.06
CA SER A 408 26.58 -1.98 -10.07
C SER A 408 26.89 -1.33 -8.71
N ARG A 409 27.56 -0.18 -8.72
CA ARG A 409 27.89 0.58 -7.50
C ARG A 409 26.65 1.06 -6.79
N VAL A 410 25.73 1.69 -7.52
CA VAL A 410 24.50 2.24 -6.95
C VAL A 410 23.58 1.12 -6.46
N SER A 411 23.37 0.07 -7.26
CA SER A 411 22.54 -1.07 -6.85
C SER A 411 23.09 -1.77 -5.61
N ARG A 412 24.41 -1.90 -5.46
CA ARG A 412 25.02 -2.50 -4.26
C ARG A 412 24.85 -1.63 -3.02
N VAL A 413 24.93 -0.30 -3.17
CA VAL A 413 24.62 0.62 -2.07
C VAL A 413 23.14 0.50 -1.70
N MET A 414 22.23 0.62 -2.67
CA MET A 414 20.79 0.51 -2.46
C MET A 414 20.42 -0.80 -1.76
N TRP A 415 20.88 -1.94 -2.28
CA TRP A 415 20.62 -3.25 -1.68
C TRP A 415 21.17 -3.35 -0.25
N GLY A 416 22.39 -2.84 -0.03
CA GLY A 416 23.02 -2.86 1.29
C GLY A 416 22.43 -1.88 2.30
N THR A 417 21.64 -0.89 1.87
CA THR A 417 21.04 0.11 2.75
C THR A 417 19.53 0.01 2.90
N ARG A 418 18.83 -0.65 1.98
CA ARG A 418 17.35 -0.69 1.92
C ARG A 418 16.70 -1.35 3.13
N GLU A 419 17.37 -2.33 3.72
CA GLU A 419 16.83 -3.19 4.78
C GLU A 419 17.45 -2.94 6.16
N ILE A 420 18.33 -1.95 6.29
CA ILE A 420 19.06 -1.66 7.53
C ILE A 420 18.61 -0.34 8.16
N THR A 421 18.71 -0.30 9.47
CA THR A 421 18.43 0.89 10.30
C THR A 421 19.72 1.45 10.92
N THR A 422 20.88 1.10 10.37
CA THR A 422 22.21 1.51 10.85
C THR A 422 22.79 2.65 10.01
N ALA A 423 23.89 3.24 10.50
CA ALA A 423 24.64 4.25 9.74
C ALA A 423 25.33 3.61 8.51
N PRO A 424 25.41 4.32 7.38
CA PRO A 424 26.10 3.81 6.21
C PRO A 424 27.60 3.74 6.43
N THR A 425 28.20 2.67 5.93
CA THR A 425 29.63 2.37 6.02
C THR A 425 30.47 3.27 5.10
N ASP A 426 31.75 3.45 5.41
CA ASP A 426 32.68 4.22 4.56
C ASP A 426 32.80 3.64 3.14
N THR A 427 32.63 2.33 3.00
CA THR A 427 32.61 1.67 1.69
C THR A 427 31.38 2.05 0.89
N GLN A 428 30.19 2.12 1.51
CA GLN A 428 28.97 2.58 0.85
C GLN A 428 29.09 4.05 0.43
N ARG A 429 29.57 4.93 1.33
CA ARG A 429 29.78 6.35 1.02
C ARG A 429 30.74 6.56 -0.14
N ARG A 430 31.91 5.90 -0.12
CA ARG A 430 32.88 5.97 -1.22
C ARG A 430 32.32 5.44 -2.53
N SER A 431 31.59 4.32 -2.49
CA SER A 431 30.98 3.75 -3.70
C SER A 431 29.96 4.70 -4.33
N LEU A 432 29.13 5.36 -3.51
CA LEU A 432 28.17 6.35 -3.98
C LEU A 432 28.86 7.58 -4.58
N ALA A 433 29.90 8.10 -3.91
CA ALA A 433 30.67 9.25 -4.40
C ALA A 433 31.35 8.98 -5.75
N ILE A 434 31.93 7.79 -5.93
CA ILE A 434 32.53 7.38 -7.22
C ILE A 434 31.45 7.33 -8.31
N ALA A 435 30.31 6.71 -8.02
CA ALA A 435 29.21 6.61 -8.97
C ALA A 435 28.67 7.99 -9.37
N ALA A 436 28.48 8.90 -8.41
CA ALA A 436 28.03 10.26 -8.66
C ALA A 436 29.04 11.04 -9.53
N GLY A 437 30.34 10.94 -9.22
CA GLY A 437 31.40 11.60 -9.98
C GLY A 437 31.52 11.12 -11.43
N GLN A 438 31.24 9.82 -11.68
CA GLN A 438 31.23 9.26 -13.03
C GLN A 438 29.93 9.57 -13.78
N PHE A 439 28.80 9.68 -13.07
CA PHE A 439 27.49 9.86 -13.68
C PHE A 439 27.27 11.27 -14.24
N GLY A 440 27.79 12.31 -13.57
CA GLY A 440 27.62 13.70 -14.02
C GLY A 440 28.05 13.93 -15.48
N PRO A 441 29.31 13.61 -15.86
CA PRO A 441 29.77 13.74 -17.25
C PRO A 441 28.97 12.89 -18.24
N LEU A 442 28.64 11.65 -17.86
CA LEU A 442 27.86 10.74 -18.72
C LEU A 442 26.45 11.29 -19.00
N LEU A 443 25.80 11.90 -18.00
CA LEU A 443 24.47 12.47 -18.15
C LEU A 443 24.47 13.66 -19.12
N GLU A 444 25.47 14.52 -19.05
CA GLU A 444 25.60 15.66 -19.98
C GLU A 444 25.86 15.17 -21.41
N GLU A 445 26.69 14.14 -21.59
CA GLU A 445 26.94 13.54 -22.90
C GLU A 445 25.67 12.88 -23.47
N LEU A 446 24.91 12.16 -22.63
CA LEU A 446 23.63 11.56 -23.02
C LEU A 446 22.59 12.63 -23.42
N ARG A 447 22.52 13.74 -22.69
CA ARG A 447 21.63 14.87 -23.03
C ARG A 447 21.99 15.46 -24.37
N GLN A 448 23.27 15.76 -24.60
CA GLN A 448 23.75 16.26 -25.89
C GLN A 448 23.36 15.32 -27.04
N LEU A 449 23.59 14.01 -26.86
CA LEU A 449 23.27 13.00 -27.87
C LEU A 449 21.77 12.92 -28.18
N VAL A 450 20.92 12.88 -27.15
CA VAL A 450 19.47 12.67 -27.33
C VAL A 450 18.73 13.95 -27.71
N GLU A 451 19.03 15.06 -27.05
CA GLU A 451 18.28 16.32 -27.21
C GLU A 451 18.73 17.11 -28.44
N GLN A 452 19.97 16.93 -28.91
CA GLN A 452 20.51 17.65 -30.05
C GLN A 452 20.77 16.73 -31.24
N ASP A 453 21.70 15.79 -31.12
CA ASP A 453 22.19 15.01 -32.27
C ASP A 453 21.09 14.10 -32.86
N LEU A 454 20.41 13.33 -32.01
CA LEU A 454 19.31 12.45 -32.42
C LEU A 454 18.10 13.25 -32.93
N ALA A 455 17.76 14.36 -32.27
CA ALA A 455 16.66 15.24 -32.69
C ALA A 455 16.95 15.89 -34.06
N ALA A 456 18.20 16.28 -34.33
CA ALA A 456 18.62 16.81 -35.62
C ALA A 456 18.52 15.77 -36.74
N LEU A 457 18.89 14.52 -36.45
CA LEU A 457 18.76 13.40 -37.38
C LEU A 457 17.27 13.12 -37.71
N GLU A 458 16.42 13.06 -36.69
CA GLU A 458 14.97 12.89 -36.87
C GLU A 458 14.33 14.03 -37.68
N SER A 459 14.76 15.28 -37.46
CA SER A 459 14.32 16.43 -38.26
C SER A 459 14.72 16.29 -39.74
N THR A 460 15.88 15.71 -40.01
CA THR A 460 16.37 15.47 -41.38
C THR A 460 15.51 14.42 -42.08
N LEU A 461 15.18 13.32 -41.39
CA LEU A 461 14.27 12.29 -41.89
C LEU A 461 12.88 12.86 -42.22
N GLU A 462 12.34 13.71 -41.34
CA GLU A 462 11.03 14.34 -41.54
C GLU A 462 11.03 15.24 -42.79
N LYS A 463 12.08 16.05 -42.97
CA LYS A 463 12.21 16.93 -44.15
C LYS A 463 12.28 16.15 -45.46
N ALA A 464 12.81 14.93 -45.43
CA ALA A 464 12.91 14.05 -46.59
C ALA A 464 11.67 13.19 -46.84
N GLY A 465 10.64 13.28 -45.99
CA GLY A 465 9.43 12.47 -46.11
C GLY A 465 9.64 10.99 -45.80
N ALA A 466 10.62 10.66 -44.96
CA ALA A 466 10.88 9.27 -44.55
C ALA A 466 9.71 8.72 -43.71
N PRO A 467 9.45 7.39 -43.76
CA PRO A 467 8.44 6.73 -42.93
C PRO A 467 8.57 7.10 -41.45
N TYR A 468 7.44 7.01 -40.73
CA TYR A 468 7.39 7.29 -39.30
C TYR A 468 8.36 6.39 -38.53
N THR A 469 9.09 6.99 -37.58
CA THR A 469 9.87 6.27 -36.58
C THR A 469 9.45 6.72 -35.17
N PRO A 470 9.55 5.86 -34.15
CA PRO A 470 9.17 6.21 -32.78
C PRO A 470 9.81 7.52 -32.31
N GLY A 471 9.02 8.39 -31.66
CA GLY A 471 9.48 9.67 -31.12
C GLY A 471 9.32 10.88 -32.05
N ARG A 472 9.04 10.67 -33.34
CA ARG A 472 8.70 11.75 -34.29
C ARG A 472 7.23 12.11 -34.22
N ILE A 473 6.89 13.35 -34.60
CA ILE A 473 5.51 13.76 -34.88
C ILE A 473 5.42 13.97 -36.40
N PRO A 474 4.51 13.28 -37.10
CA PRO A 474 4.41 13.38 -38.55
C PRO A 474 3.92 14.76 -38.97
N VAL A 475 4.56 15.35 -39.97
CA VAL A 475 4.13 16.61 -40.60
C VAL A 475 3.47 16.29 -41.94
N TRP A 476 2.15 16.38 -41.99
CA TRP A 476 1.43 16.24 -43.25
C TRP A 476 1.47 17.55 -44.03
N ARG A 477 2.07 17.50 -45.24
CA ARG A 477 2.02 18.60 -46.21
C ARG A 477 0.99 18.24 -47.28
N LYS A 478 0.01 19.12 -47.47
CA LYS A 478 -1.07 18.96 -48.45
C LYS A 478 -0.60 19.28 -49.87
#